data_AF-K4BPC3-F1
#
_entry.id   AF-K4BPC3-F1
#
_cell.length_a   1.000
_cell.length_b   1.000
_cell.length_c   1.000
_cell.angle_alpha   90.00
_cell.angle_beta   90.00
_cell.angle_gamma   90.00
#
_symmetry.space_group_name_H-M   'P 1'
#
loop_
_entity.id
_entity.type
_entity.pdbx_description
1 polymer ?
#
loop_
_entity_poly.entity_id
_entity_poly.type
_entity_poly.pdbx_seq_one_letter_code
_entity_poly.pdbx_strand_id
1 'polypeptide(L)'
;MIPIISKKIIKPSSPTPSTQRWHNLSLIDQVVDNLYMPFVFFYSNHQVATIPKHQFSEFLTNSLSKTLASYYPWAGSLINNATIECDDHGAEFFEVEINSSMNEVIHNPDLTFPKGLSWGYLSSSTSGVLIVVQLSHFECGGIALSLCMSHKVGDACSAYFFLRDWARLTREPKLALSPPYFVQDSLMPSIPFDVPLFPLLLSQKRKDVFKRGSFSLNPR
;
A
#
# COMPACT_ATOMS: atom_id res chain seq x y z
N MET A 1 -10.03 -16.20 14.74
CA MET A 1 -9.19 -14.98 14.83
C MET A 1 -7.87 -15.36 14.19
N ILE A 2 -7.33 -14.57 13.25
CA ILE A 2 -6.06 -14.89 12.58
C ILE A 2 -4.93 -14.53 13.56
N PRO A 3 -4.06 -15.48 13.96
CA PRO A 3 -2.92 -15.19 14.83
C PRO A 3 -1.94 -14.21 14.17
N ILE A 4 -1.62 -13.12 14.87
CA ILE A 4 -0.58 -12.17 14.45
C ILE A 4 0.76 -12.66 15.01
N ILE A 5 1.71 -12.96 14.12
CA ILE A 5 3.08 -13.32 14.47
C ILE A 5 3.85 -12.05 14.85
N SER A 6 3.75 -11.00 14.03
CA SER A 6 4.39 -9.71 14.32
C SER A 6 3.65 -8.53 13.69
N LYS A 7 3.82 -7.35 14.31
CA LYS A 7 3.39 -6.06 13.77
C LYS A 7 4.58 -5.09 13.85
N LYS A 8 4.89 -4.42 12.75
CA LYS A 8 5.99 -3.44 12.64
C LYS A 8 5.52 -2.18 11.91
N ILE A 9 6.20 -1.07 12.17
CA ILE A 9 6.11 0.14 11.35
C ILE A 9 7.41 0.25 10.58
N ILE A 10 7.33 0.23 9.25
CA ILE A 10 8.46 0.26 8.35
C ILE A 10 8.67 1.69 7.88
N LYS A 11 9.73 2.31 8.39
CA LYS A 11 10.11 3.68 8.02
C LYS A 11 10.99 3.69 6.76
N PRO A 12 11.05 4.80 6.03
CA PRO A 12 12.03 5.02 4.97
C PRO A 12 13.46 4.72 5.42
N SER A 13 14.28 4.15 4.54
CA SER A 13 15.68 3.81 4.85
C SER A 13 16.59 5.03 4.99
N SER A 14 16.16 6.16 4.45
CA SER A 14 16.78 7.47 4.61
C SER A 14 15.70 8.49 4.91
N PRO A 15 15.98 9.48 5.78
CA PRO A 15 14.98 10.46 6.18
C PRO A 15 14.52 11.29 4.99
N THR A 16 13.24 11.66 4.97
CA THR A 16 12.73 12.61 3.98
C THR A 16 13.37 13.98 4.18
N PRO A 17 13.98 14.60 3.15
CA PRO A 17 14.53 15.94 3.24
C PRO A 17 13.50 16.96 3.73
N SER A 18 13.92 17.93 4.54
CA SER A 18 13.02 18.96 5.07
C SER A 18 12.34 19.79 3.98
N THR A 19 12.98 19.95 2.81
CA THR A 19 12.42 20.59 1.62
C THR A 19 11.26 19.82 0.99
N GLN A 20 11.09 18.54 1.34
CA GLN A 20 10.04 17.65 0.86
C GLN A 20 9.03 17.26 1.96
N ARG A 21 9.05 17.99 3.10
CA ARG A 21 8.19 17.72 4.27
C ARG A 21 6.70 17.80 3.94
N TRP A 22 6.31 18.64 2.99
CA TRP A 22 4.91 18.89 2.66
C TRP A 22 4.65 18.45 1.23
N HIS A 23 3.71 17.52 1.07
CA HIS A 23 3.22 17.10 -0.23
C HIS A 23 1.77 17.54 -0.37
N ASN A 24 1.51 18.43 -1.33
CA ASN A 24 0.15 18.88 -1.62
C ASN A 24 -0.55 17.86 -2.52
N LEU A 25 -1.81 17.58 -2.18
CA LEU A 25 -2.70 16.77 -3.00
C LEU A 25 -3.27 17.62 -4.13
N SER A 26 -3.33 17.09 -5.34
CA SER A 26 -3.97 17.78 -6.46
C SER A 26 -5.50 17.84 -6.29
N LEU A 27 -6.17 18.65 -7.11
CA LEU A 27 -7.64 18.68 -7.12
C LEU A 27 -8.27 17.28 -7.30
N ILE A 28 -7.69 16.43 -8.15
CA ILE A 28 -8.19 15.07 -8.38
C ILE A 28 -8.09 14.26 -7.09
N ASP A 29 -6.96 14.36 -6.39
CA ASP A 29 -6.71 13.65 -5.14
C ASP A 29 -7.64 14.15 -4.01
N GLN A 30 -8.01 15.44 -4.02
CA GLN A 30 -8.99 15.99 -3.08
C GLN A 30 -10.41 15.42 -3.31
N VAL A 31 -10.79 15.20 -4.57
CA VAL A 31 -12.12 14.71 -4.97
C VAL A 31 -12.29 13.21 -4.71
N VAL A 32 -11.21 12.43 -4.81
CA VAL A 32 -11.25 10.98 -4.54
C VAL A 32 -11.65 10.72 -3.09
N ASP A 33 -12.57 9.78 -2.84
CA ASP A 33 -12.91 9.37 -1.47
C ASP A 33 -11.68 8.81 -0.72
N ASN A 34 -11.69 8.92 0.60
CA ASN A 34 -10.59 8.42 1.43
C ASN A 34 -10.64 6.88 1.55
N LEU A 35 -10.24 6.21 0.47
CA LEU A 35 -10.30 4.77 0.26
C LEU A 35 -8.89 4.17 0.12
N TYR A 36 -8.76 2.89 0.47
CA TYR A 36 -7.59 2.11 0.11
C TYR A 36 -7.78 1.39 -1.23
N MET A 37 -6.71 1.27 -1.99
CA MET A 37 -6.56 0.36 -3.13
C MET A 37 -5.99 -0.97 -2.61
N PRO A 38 -6.79 -2.05 -2.57
CA PRO A 38 -6.33 -3.35 -2.10
C PRO A 38 -5.66 -4.15 -3.23
N PHE A 39 -4.50 -4.74 -2.94
CA PHE A 39 -3.74 -5.64 -3.81
C PHE A 39 -3.37 -6.90 -3.05
N VAL A 40 -3.46 -8.07 -3.69
CA VAL A 40 -3.01 -9.34 -3.08
C VAL A 40 -2.28 -10.18 -4.11
N PHE A 41 -1.13 -10.71 -3.71
CA PHE A 41 -0.28 -11.59 -4.51
C PHE A 41 -0.12 -12.92 -3.80
N PHE A 42 -0.46 -14.01 -4.49
CA PHE A 42 -0.34 -15.36 -3.96
C PHE A 42 0.90 -16.04 -4.56
N TYR A 43 1.71 -16.66 -3.70
CA TYR A 43 2.90 -17.40 -4.09
C TYR A 43 2.83 -18.80 -3.52
N SER A 44 2.73 -19.80 -4.39
CA SER A 44 2.71 -21.20 -4.00
C SER A 44 4.02 -21.63 -3.35
N ASN A 45 3.97 -22.67 -2.51
CA ASN A 45 5.15 -23.18 -1.78
C ASN A 45 6.36 -23.41 -2.70
N HIS A 46 6.17 -23.98 -3.90
CA HIS A 46 7.30 -24.23 -4.82
C HIS A 46 8.05 -22.96 -5.24
N GLN A 47 7.38 -21.80 -5.28
CA GLN A 47 7.98 -20.51 -5.65
C GLN A 47 8.80 -19.91 -4.52
N VAL A 48 8.53 -20.32 -3.28
CA VAL A 48 9.06 -19.69 -2.05
C VAL A 48 9.89 -20.64 -1.19
N ALA A 49 9.88 -21.94 -1.48
CA ALA A 49 10.51 -22.99 -0.68
C ALA A 49 12.04 -22.83 -0.52
N THR A 50 12.69 -22.07 -1.41
CA THR A 50 14.14 -21.82 -1.35
C THR A 50 14.54 -20.76 -0.32
N ILE A 51 13.58 -19.98 0.20
CA ILE A 51 13.82 -18.90 1.15
C ILE A 51 13.23 -19.31 2.51
N PRO A 52 14.04 -19.35 3.59
CA PRO A 52 13.52 -19.61 4.93
C PRO A 52 12.44 -18.60 5.34
N LYS A 53 11.37 -19.06 6.00
CA LYS A 53 10.24 -18.21 6.43
C LYS A 53 10.67 -16.91 7.12
N HIS A 54 11.65 -16.99 8.03
CA HIS A 54 12.15 -15.82 8.77
C HIS A 54 12.87 -14.79 7.88
N GLN A 55 13.48 -15.23 6.77
CA GLN A 55 14.17 -14.33 5.85
C GLN A 55 13.19 -13.58 4.93
N PHE A 56 12.00 -14.11 4.66
CA PHE A 56 10.98 -13.41 3.86
C PHE A 56 10.57 -12.09 4.49
N SER A 57 10.23 -12.11 5.77
CA SER A 57 9.86 -10.92 6.54
C SER A 57 10.97 -9.88 6.50
N GLU A 58 12.22 -10.31 6.70
CA GLU A 58 13.39 -9.43 6.63
C GLU A 58 13.61 -8.82 5.24
N PHE A 59 13.59 -9.64 4.17
CA PHE A 59 13.77 -9.13 2.81
C PHE A 59 12.68 -8.12 2.42
N LEU A 60 11.42 -8.43 2.71
CA LEU A 60 10.28 -7.57 2.39
C LEU A 60 10.32 -6.26 3.17
N THR A 61 10.62 -6.31 4.47
CA THR A 61 10.69 -5.10 5.30
C THR A 61 11.88 -4.21 4.93
N ASN A 62 13.05 -4.80 4.65
CA ASN A 62 14.24 -4.06 4.21
C ASN A 62 14.05 -3.41 2.84
N SER A 63 13.48 -4.12 1.87
CA SER A 63 13.20 -3.55 0.54
C SER A 63 12.06 -2.53 0.58
N LEU A 64 11.06 -2.72 1.43
CA LEU A 64 9.97 -1.75 1.63
C LEU A 64 10.52 -0.45 2.20
N SER A 65 11.38 -0.51 3.21
CA SER A 65 12.07 0.66 3.77
C SER A 65 12.84 1.46 2.71
N LYS A 66 13.57 0.78 1.82
CA LYS A 66 14.28 1.42 0.69
C LYS A 66 13.33 2.00 -0.36
N THR A 67 12.22 1.31 -0.62
CA THR A 67 11.20 1.81 -1.55
C THR A 67 10.57 3.08 -1.01
N LEU A 68 10.19 3.09 0.27
CA LEU A 68 9.58 4.25 0.94
C LEU A 68 10.49 5.47 0.95
N ALA A 69 11.82 5.31 0.94
CA ALA A 69 12.73 6.44 0.78
C ALA A 69 12.60 7.14 -0.59
N SER A 70 12.29 6.40 -1.65
CA SER A 70 12.02 6.98 -2.98
C SER A 70 10.57 7.46 -3.12
N TYR A 71 9.64 6.77 -2.44
CA TYR A 71 8.20 7.03 -2.46
C TYR A 71 7.74 7.70 -1.17
N TYR A 72 8.49 8.71 -0.72
CA TYR A 72 8.36 9.31 0.60
C TYR A 72 6.95 9.83 0.99
N PRO A 73 6.09 10.34 0.08
CA PRO A 73 4.75 10.76 0.49
C PRO A 73 3.92 9.61 1.07
N TRP A 74 4.14 8.38 0.60
CA TRP A 74 3.45 7.19 1.10
C TRP A 74 3.90 6.75 2.50
N ALA A 75 5.01 7.30 3.00
CA ALA A 75 5.48 7.09 4.37
C ALA A 75 5.03 8.19 5.33
N GLY A 76 4.24 9.16 4.85
CA GLY A 76 3.75 10.28 5.64
C GLY A 76 2.43 10.03 6.36
N SER A 77 1.87 11.13 6.87
CA SER A 77 0.58 11.20 7.53
C SER A 77 -0.37 12.14 6.77
N LEU A 78 -1.60 11.70 6.51
CA LEU A 78 -2.63 12.56 5.93
C LEU A 78 -3.13 13.56 6.99
N ILE A 79 -2.84 14.85 6.82
CA ILE A 79 -3.22 15.89 7.79
C ILE A 79 -4.67 16.33 7.59
N ASN A 80 -5.07 16.48 6.33
CA ASN A 80 -6.41 16.87 5.92
C ASN A 80 -6.65 16.37 4.48
N ASN A 81 -7.77 16.77 3.87
CA ASN A 81 -8.13 16.34 2.52
C ASN A 81 -7.22 16.90 1.40
N ALA A 82 -6.21 17.72 1.73
CA ALA A 82 -5.41 18.49 0.77
C ALA A 82 -3.89 18.33 0.94
N THR A 83 -3.40 17.81 2.06
CA THR A 83 -1.96 17.81 2.36
C THR A 83 -1.54 16.55 3.10
N ILE A 84 -0.40 15.99 2.68
CA ILE A 84 0.35 14.96 3.39
C ILE A 84 1.57 15.60 4.04
N GLU A 85 1.74 15.34 5.32
CA GLU A 85 3.00 15.59 6.01
C GLU A 85 3.91 14.38 5.81
N CYS A 86 5.01 14.55 5.07
CA CYS A 86 6.03 13.53 4.87
C CYS A 86 6.89 13.42 6.13
N ASP A 87 6.31 12.83 7.19
CA ASP A 87 6.86 12.73 8.54
C ASP A 87 7.62 11.44 8.84
N ASP A 88 7.81 10.60 7.83
CA ASP A 88 8.40 9.27 7.96
C ASP A 88 7.67 8.43 9.03
N HIS A 89 6.34 8.62 9.19
CA HIS A 89 5.48 7.75 10.00
C HIS A 89 5.68 6.29 9.60
N GLY A 90 5.68 6.00 8.30
CA GLY A 90 5.99 4.69 7.72
C GLY A 90 4.76 3.85 7.40
N ALA A 91 5.03 2.66 6.85
CA ALA A 91 4.00 1.69 6.49
C ALA A 91 3.78 0.68 7.62
N GLU A 92 2.53 0.32 7.92
CA GLU A 92 2.27 -0.80 8.82
C GLU A 92 2.55 -2.13 8.11
N PHE A 93 3.25 -3.03 8.77
CA PHE A 93 3.57 -4.36 8.26
C PHE A 93 3.14 -5.43 9.28
N PHE A 94 2.24 -6.30 8.85
CA PHE A 94 1.75 -7.43 9.63
C PHE A 94 2.30 -8.73 9.08
N GLU A 95 2.68 -9.62 9.98
CA GLU A 95 3.00 -11.00 9.64
C GLU A 95 2.05 -11.92 10.40
N VAL A 96 1.38 -12.82 9.68
CA VAL A 96 0.29 -13.64 10.22
C VAL A 96 0.40 -15.09 9.75
N GLU A 97 -0.18 -15.99 10.52
CA GLU A 97 -0.37 -17.40 10.14
C GLU A 97 -1.85 -17.67 9.86
N ILE A 98 -2.14 -18.28 8.72
CA ILE A 98 -3.49 -18.67 8.33
C ILE A 98 -3.57 -20.20 8.33
N ASN A 99 -4.33 -20.73 9.28
CA ASN A 99 -4.61 -22.17 9.46
C ASN A 99 -5.64 -22.66 8.44
N SER A 100 -5.39 -22.42 7.15
CA SER A 100 -6.23 -22.82 6.03
C SER A 100 -5.38 -22.97 4.78
N SER A 101 -5.86 -23.72 3.80
CA SER A 101 -5.15 -23.82 2.52
C SER A 101 -5.30 -22.51 1.73
N MET A 102 -4.28 -22.15 0.95
CA MET A 102 -4.36 -20.98 0.07
C MET A 102 -5.54 -21.05 -0.90
N ASN A 103 -5.91 -22.26 -1.36
CA ASN A 103 -7.01 -22.47 -2.29
C ASN A 103 -8.38 -22.16 -1.66
N GLU A 104 -8.55 -22.37 -0.37
CA GLU A 104 -9.75 -21.96 0.37
C GLU A 104 -9.82 -20.44 0.54
N VAL A 105 -8.66 -19.79 0.68
CA VAL A 105 -8.56 -18.37 1.02
C VAL A 105 -8.54 -17.46 -0.20
N ILE A 106 -8.15 -17.95 -1.38
CA ILE A 106 -8.14 -17.14 -2.61
C ILE A 106 -9.52 -16.57 -2.96
N HIS A 107 -10.60 -17.22 -2.50
CA HIS A 107 -11.97 -16.78 -2.68
C HIS A 107 -12.52 -15.97 -1.51
N ASN A 108 -11.75 -15.77 -0.43
CA ASN A 108 -12.20 -15.10 0.79
C ASN A 108 -11.29 -13.90 1.16
N PRO A 109 -11.63 -12.68 0.71
CA PRO A 109 -10.81 -11.50 0.94
C PRO A 109 -10.67 -11.09 2.42
N ASP A 110 -11.62 -11.46 3.27
CA ASP A 110 -11.59 -11.10 4.70
C ASP A 110 -10.48 -11.82 5.48
N LEU A 111 -9.89 -12.85 4.87
CA LEU A 111 -8.77 -13.60 5.42
C LEU A 111 -7.43 -13.12 4.88
N THR A 112 -7.40 -12.48 3.69
CA THR A 112 -6.15 -12.08 3.03
C THR A 112 -5.67 -10.70 3.42
N PHE A 113 -6.56 -9.84 3.91
CA PHE A 113 -6.24 -8.48 4.34
C PHE A 113 -6.48 -8.32 5.84
N PRO A 114 -5.79 -7.40 6.54
CA PRO A 114 -6.09 -7.16 7.95
C PRO A 114 -7.55 -6.73 8.14
N LYS A 115 -8.19 -7.24 9.20
CA LYS A 115 -9.59 -6.95 9.49
C LYS A 115 -9.82 -5.45 9.64
N GLY A 116 -10.86 -4.93 8.98
CA GLY A 116 -11.23 -3.52 9.02
C GLY A 116 -10.59 -2.65 7.92
N LEU A 117 -9.64 -3.19 7.15
CA LEU A 117 -9.02 -2.52 6.00
C LEU A 117 -9.54 -3.02 4.67
N SER A 118 -10.09 -4.23 4.64
CA SER A 118 -10.30 -4.98 3.42
C SER A 118 -11.37 -4.33 2.52
N TRP A 119 -12.45 -3.78 3.07
CA TRP A 119 -13.63 -3.37 2.28
C TRP A 119 -14.31 -2.07 2.75
N GLY A 120 -13.59 -1.18 3.45
CA GLY A 120 -14.19 0.02 4.02
C GLY A 120 -13.27 1.23 3.98
N TYR A 121 -13.89 2.40 3.81
CA TYR A 121 -13.38 3.69 4.24
C TYR A 121 -12.48 3.57 5.46
N LEU A 122 -11.40 4.36 5.51
CA LEU A 122 -10.55 4.46 6.71
C LEU A 122 -11.44 4.47 7.95
N SER A 123 -11.45 3.33 8.66
CA SER A 123 -12.04 3.28 9.98
C SER A 123 -11.29 4.33 10.80
N SER A 124 -11.97 5.06 11.67
CA SER A 124 -11.31 6.02 12.57
C SER A 124 -10.22 5.39 13.45
N SER A 125 -10.11 4.05 13.47
CA SER A 125 -9.07 3.26 14.13
C SER A 125 -7.77 3.07 13.34
N THR A 126 -7.74 3.29 12.03
CA THR A 126 -6.50 3.25 11.23
C THR A 126 -5.89 4.63 11.25
N SER A 127 -4.85 4.77 12.05
CA SER A 127 -4.16 5.98 12.48
C SER A 127 -3.45 6.72 11.33
N GLY A 128 -4.18 7.21 10.32
CA GLY A 128 -3.61 8.05 9.25
C GLY A 128 -2.55 7.39 8.37
N VAL A 129 -2.36 6.07 8.49
CA VAL A 129 -1.32 5.30 7.79
C VAL A 129 -1.67 5.17 6.31
N LEU A 130 -0.74 5.50 5.42
CA LEU A 130 -1.01 5.53 3.98
C LEU A 130 -0.79 4.17 3.28
N ILE A 131 0.02 3.28 3.87
CA ILE A 131 0.26 1.92 3.39
C ILE A 131 0.16 0.91 4.53
N VAL A 132 -0.62 -0.14 4.30
CA VAL A 132 -0.64 -1.32 5.16
C VAL A 132 -0.28 -2.56 4.35
N VAL A 133 0.63 -3.38 4.86
CA VAL A 133 1.11 -4.62 4.24
C VAL A 133 0.82 -5.79 5.18
N GLN A 134 0.38 -6.93 4.63
CA GLN A 134 0.25 -8.18 5.36
C GLN A 134 0.94 -9.31 4.61
N LEU A 135 1.92 -9.93 5.26
CA LEU A 135 2.50 -11.22 4.88
C LEU A 135 1.75 -12.33 5.61
N SER A 136 1.07 -13.19 4.85
CA SER A 136 0.29 -14.30 5.37
C SER A 136 0.93 -15.62 5.00
N HIS A 137 1.27 -16.45 5.98
CA HIS A 137 1.78 -17.80 5.79
C HIS A 137 0.63 -18.81 5.85
N PHE A 138 0.53 -19.72 4.88
CA PHE A 138 -0.49 -20.77 4.86
C PHE A 138 0.06 -22.13 5.30
N GLU A 139 -0.81 -23.03 5.73
CA GLU A 139 -0.45 -24.42 6.11
C GLU A 139 0.25 -25.18 4.97
N CYS A 140 -0.14 -24.91 3.72
CA CYS A 140 0.47 -25.52 2.55
C CYS A 140 1.91 -25.05 2.26
N GLY A 141 2.45 -24.11 3.05
CA GLY A 141 3.77 -23.51 2.88
C GLY A 141 3.83 -22.36 1.87
N GLY A 142 2.72 -22.08 1.17
CA GLY A 142 2.61 -20.89 0.33
C GLY A 142 2.40 -19.61 1.17
N ILE A 143 2.51 -18.46 0.51
CA ILE A 143 2.30 -17.15 1.14
C ILE A 143 1.32 -16.29 0.34
N ALA A 144 0.67 -15.35 1.01
CA ALA A 144 0.01 -14.20 0.38
C ALA A 144 0.64 -12.92 0.88
N LEU A 145 0.97 -12.03 -0.06
CA LEU A 145 1.43 -10.68 0.22
C LEU A 145 0.33 -9.71 -0.18
N SER A 146 -0.29 -9.08 0.82
CA SER A 146 -1.41 -8.17 0.64
C SER A 146 -0.99 -6.74 0.97
N LEU A 147 -1.53 -5.78 0.24
CA LEU A 147 -1.27 -4.35 0.41
C LEU A 147 -2.57 -3.56 0.32
N CYS A 148 -2.72 -2.58 1.19
CA CYS A 148 -3.73 -1.53 1.10
C CYS A 148 -3.00 -0.18 1.00
N MET A 149 -3.18 0.52 -0.11
CA MET A 149 -2.53 1.81 -0.38
C MET A 149 -3.58 2.92 -0.50
N SER A 150 -3.48 3.99 0.30
CA SER A 150 -4.42 5.12 0.25
C SER A 150 -4.50 5.75 -1.14
N HIS A 151 -5.70 5.81 -1.72
CA HIS A 151 -5.94 6.41 -3.04
C HIS A 151 -5.74 7.94 -3.01
N LYS A 152 -5.60 8.56 -1.83
CA LYS A 152 -5.26 9.98 -1.69
C LYS A 152 -3.87 10.34 -2.19
N VAL A 153 -2.91 9.40 -2.13
CA VAL A 153 -1.51 9.68 -2.49
C VAL A 153 -1.25 9.44 -3.98
N GLY A 154 -2.05 8.59 -4.62
CA GLY A 154 -1.90 8.29 -6.03
C GLY A 154 -2.91 7.28 -6.54
N ASP A 155 -2.90 7.10 -7.85
CA ASP A 155 -3.78 6.21 -8.60
C ASP A 155 -3.20 4.78 -8.75
N ALA A 156 -3.92 3.93 -9.49
CA ALA A 156 -3.48 2.57 -9.78
C ALA A 156 -2.14 2.51 -10.55
N CYS A 157 -1.85 3.49 -11.41
CA CYS A 157 -0.57 3.59 -12.10
C CYS A 157 0.57 3.85 -11.12
N SER A 158 0.37 4.79 -10.19
CA SER A 158 1.32 5.13 -9.13
C SER A 158 1.57 3.92 -8.21
N ALA A 159 0.51 3.21 -7.83
CA ALA A 159 0.61 1.97 -7.06
C ALA A 159 1.37 0.86 -7.83
N TYR A 160 1.12 0.71 -9.13
CA TYR A 160 1.85 -0.25 -9.97
C TYR A 160 3.35 0.04 -9.97
N PHE A 161 3.76 1.31 -10.14
CA PHE A 161 5.18 1.66 -10.13
C PHE A 161 5.83 1.39 -8.77
N PHE A 162 5.14 1.74 -7.68
CA PHE A 162 5.57 1.39 -6.32
C PHE A 162 5.81 -0.12 -6.18
N LEU A 163 4.82 -0.94 -6.53
CA LEU A 163 4.88 -2.40 -6.42
C LEU A 163 6.00 -2.99 -7.29
N ARG A 164 6.17 -2.49 -8.51
CA ARG A 164 7.23 -2.90 -9.44
C ARG A 164 8.61 -2.63 -8.84
N ASP A 165 8.83 -1.42 -8.33
CA ASP A 165 10.14 -1.02 -7.83
C ASP A 165 10.44 -1.63 -6.46
N TRP A 166 9.43 -1.86 -5.63
CA TRP A 166 9.56 -2.67 -4.42
C TRP A 166 9.96 -4.12 -4.73
N ALA A 167 9.31 -4.76 -5.70
CA ALA A 167 9.67 -6.11 -6.12
C ALA A 167 11.10 -6.17 -6.66
N ARG A 168 11.53 -5.17 -7.43
CA ARG A 168 12.91 -5.06 -7.93
C ARG A 168 13.92 -4.92 -6.80
N LEU A 169 13.68 -4.03 -5.83
CA LEU A 169 14.56 -3.87 -4.67
C LEU A 169 14.59 -5.10 -3.76
N THR A 170 13.48 -5.85 -3.70
CA THR A 170 13.43 -7.12 -2.97
C THR A 170 14.35 -8.16 -3.61
N ARG A 171 14.38 -8.22 -4.94
CA ARG A 171 15.26 -9.14 -5.69
C ARG A 171 16.72 -8.67 -5.72
N GLU A 172 16.93 -7.37 -5.85
CA GLU A 172 18.24 -6.75 -6.05
C GLU A 172 18.43 -5.61 -5.03
N PRO A 173 18.83 -5.91 -3.77
CA PRO A 173 18.85 -4.92 -2.69
C PRO A 173 19.82 -3.74 -2.87
N LYS A 174 20.74 -3.85 -3.83
CA LYS A 174 21.73 -2.81 -4.17
C LYS A 174 21.33 -1.98 -5.39
N LEU A 175 20.16 -2.23 -5.97
CA LEU A 175 19.65 -1.50 -7.13
C LEU A 175 19.43 -0.02 -6.76
N ALA A 176 19.93 0.88 -7.60
CA ALA A 176 19.59 2.29 -7.54
C ALA A 176 18.29 2.53 -8.32
N LEU A 177 17.25 3.00 -7.63
CA LEU A 177 16.01 3.42 -8.29
C LEU A 177 16.14 4.85 -8.80
N SER A 178 15.47 5.14 -9.92
CA SER A 178 15.13 6.51 -10.29
C SER A 178 13.89 6.92 -9.51
N PRO A 179 13.97 7.87 -8.55
CA PRO A 179 12.82 8.24 -7.76
C PRO A 179 11.70 8.80 -8.64
N PRO A 180 10.42 8.52 -8.33
CA PRO A 180 9.31 9.17 -9.00
C PRO A 180 9.29 10.68 -8.72
N TYR A 181 8.75 11.45 -9.66
CA TYR A 181 8.47 12.86 -9.48
C TYR A 181 7.01 13.03 -9.07
N PHE A 182 6.79 13.63 -7.90
CA PHE A 182 5.45 13.96 -7.39
C PHE A 182 5.12 15.42 -7.76
N VAL A 183 4.49 15.62 -8.93
CA VAL A 183 4.26 16.96 -9.53
C VAL A 183 2.79 17.22 -9.89
N GLN A 184 1.88 16.33 -9.48
CA GLN A 184 0.47 16.41 -9.89
C GLN A 184 -0.22 17.68 -9.37
N ASP A 185 0.15 18.14 -8.17
CA ASP A 185 -0.31 19.40 -7.58
C ASP A 185 0.15 20.63 -8.39
N SER A 186 1.32 20.57 -9.01
CA SER A 186 1.82 21.65 -9.88
C SER A 186 1.03 21.74 -11.19
N LEU A 187 0.47 20.63 -11.67
CA LEU A 187 -0.34 20.56 -12.89
C LEU A 187 -1.82 20.85 -12.62
N MET A 188 -2.34 20.39 -11.48
CA MET A 188 -3.73 20.50 -11.05
C MET A 188 -3.75 20.98 -9.59
N PRO A 189 -3.57 22.28 -9.34
CA PRO A 189 -3.46 22.82 -7.99
C PRO A 189 -4.66 22.46 -7.11
N SER A 190 -4.35 22.25 -5.84
CA SER A 190 -5.32 21.99 -4.79
C SER A 190 -6.27 23.18 -4.63
N ILE A 191 -7.54 22.92 -4.32
CA ILE A 191 -8.46 23.98 -3.92
C ILE A 191 -8.29 24.20 -2.41
N PRO A 192 -8.24 25.45 -1.91
CA PRO A 192 -8.19 25.72 -0.48
C PRO A 192 -9.37 25.07 0.25
N PHE A 193 -9.11 24.50 1.43
CA PHE A 193 -10.08 23.75 2.21
C PHE A 193 -11.38 24.54 2.53
N ASP A 194 -11.29 25.88 2.55
CA ASP A 194 -12.41 26.78 2.85
C ASP A 194 -13.36 27.02 1.66
N VAL A 195 -13.05 26.50 0.47
CA VAL A 195 -13.92 26.62 -0.70
C VAL A 195 -14.78 25.36 -0.81
N PRO A 196 -16.12 25.46 -0.80
CA PRO A 196 -16.99 24.30 -0.96
C PRO A 196 -16.75 23.65 -2.33
N LEU A 197 -16.22 22.41 -2.33
CA LEU A 197 -16.13 21.54 -3.53
C LEU A 197 -17.51 21.18 -4.12
N PHE A 198 -18.59 21.52 -3.38
CA PHE A 198 -19.95 21.02 -3.56
C PHE A 198 -20.72 21.44 -4.83
N PRO A 199 -20.41 22.51 -5.59
CA PRO A 199 -21.14 22.73 -6.84
C PRO A 199 -20.62 21.94 -8.04
N LEU A 200 -19.38 21.40 -8.02
CA LEU A 200 -18.70 20.98 -9.24
C LEU A 200 -18.75 19.48 -9.58
N LEU A 201 -19.05 18.59 -8.62
CA LEU A 201 -19.14 17.15 -8.91
C LEU A 201 -20.30 16.49 -8.16
N LEU A 202 -21.48 16.52 -8.78
CA LEU A 202 -22.48 15.49 -8.55
C LEU A 202 -21.89 14.14 -8.97
N SER A 203 -21.35 13.38 -8.03
CA SER A 203 -21.26 11.92 -8.15
C SER A 203 -22.34 11.32 -7.28
N GLN A 204 -23.40 10.84 -7.93
CA GLN A 204 -24.35 9.90 -7.36
C GLN A 204 -23.58 8.82 -6.60
N LYS A 205 -24.01 8.47 -5.38
CA LYS A 205 -23.62 7.24 -4.70
C LYS A 205 -23.84 6.05 -5.64
N ARG A 206 -22.84 5.72 -6.45
CA ARG A 206 -22.83 4.48 -7.22
C ARG A 206 -22.35 3.41 -6.28
N LYS A 207 -23.07 2.29 -6.27
CA LYS A 207 -22.57 1.05 -5.68
C LYS A 207 -21.36 0.64 -6.53
N ASP A 208 -20.16 0.86 -6.01
CA ASP A 208 -18.95 0.44 -6.69
C ASP A 208 -18.86 -1.09 -6.68
N VAL A 209 -18.84 -1.67 -7.88
CA VAL A 209 -18.63 -3.11 -8.08
C VAL A 209 -17.15 -3.32 -8.36
N PHE A 210 -16.40 -3.76 -7.35
CA PHE A 210 -15.01 -4.18 -7.52
C PHE A 210 -14.97 -5.48 -8.32
N LYS A 211 -14.48 -5.42 -9.57
CA LYS A 211 -14.16 -6.62 -10.36
C LYS A 211 -12.73 -7.06 -10.09
N ARG A 212 -12.56 -8.32 -9.72
CA ARG A 212 -11.24 -8.96 -9.53
C ARG A 212 -10.59 -9.17 -10.89
N GLY A 213 -9.45 -8.53 -11.14
CA GLY A 213 -8.57 -8.84 -12.27
C GLY A 213 -7.51 -9.87 -11.86
N SER A 214 -7.44 -11.00 -12.56
CA SER A 214 -6.35 -11.98 -12.40
C SER A 214 -5.31 -11.77 -13.49
N PHE A 215 -4.09 -11.39 -13.12
CA PHE A 215 -2.96 -11.31 -14.05
C PHE A 215 -2.01 -12.48 -13.78
N SER A 216 -1.85 -13.37 -14.77
CA SER A 216 -0.83 -14.42 -14.77
C SER A 216 0.38 -13.91 -15.55
N LEU A 217 1.56 -13.89 -14.92
CA LEU A 217 2.81 -13.67 -15.63
C LEU A 217 3.23 -15.00 -16.24
N ASN A 218 3.05 -15.17 -17.55
CA ASN A 218 3.62 -16.31 -18.26
C ASN A 218 5.15 -16.27 -18.16
N PRO A 219 5.81 -17.36 -17.74
CA PRO A 219 7.26 -17.46 -17.83
C PRO A 219 7.68 -17.45 -19.31
N ARG A 220 8.80 -16.76 -19.61
CA ARG A 220 9.48 -16.84 -20.90
C ARG A 220 10.31 -18.12 -20.96
#